data_AF-A0A554MIN6-F1
#
_entry.id   AF-A0A554MIN6-F1
#
_cell.length_a   1.000
_cell.length_b   1.000
_cell.length_c   1.000
_cell.angle_alpha   90.00
_cell.angle_beta   90.00
_cell.angle_gamma   90.00
#
_symmetry.space_group_name_H-M   'P 1'
#
loop_
_entity.id
_entity.type
_entity.pdbx_description
1 polymer ?
#
loop_
_entity_poly.entity_id
_entity_poly.type
_entity_poly.pdbx_seq_one_letter_code
_entity_poly.pdbx_strand_id
1 'polypeptide(L)'
;MKADMKNAHTILMLASFVFGALVVGGVWFWSVNSSGIVFDGVDTSGNIFQVASSTGDNYFTVTADGKVGVRNQAPTTELDVYGMIRTYSTEPRECTTAIEGAIRYDALYKKFLGCNGVEWRRLDGTP
;
A
#
# COMPACT_ATOMS: atom_id res chain seq x y z
N MET A 1 -27.44 23.19 51.36
CA MET A 1 -27.16 21.83 50.85
C MET A 1 -26.15 21.96 49.73
N LYS A 2 -24.96 21.40 49.90
CA LYS A 2 -23.80 21.54 49.01
C LYS A 2 -23.80 20.30 48.10
N ALA A 3 -23.80 20.49 46.78
CA ALA A 3 -23.72 19.38 45.84
C ALA A 3 -22.33 18.71 45.97
N ASP A 4 -22.31 17.40 46.24
CA ASP A 4 -21.10 16.58 46.20
C ASP A 4 -21.04 15.87 44.83
N MET A 5 -20.02 16.22 44.05
CA MET A 5 -19.84 15.83 42.64
C MET A 5 -18.84 14.68 42.49
N LYS A 6 -18.77 13.75 43.46
CA LYS A 6 -17.79 12.64 43.47
C LYS A 6 -18.20 11.36 42.73
N ASN A 7 -19.42 11.26 42.21
CA ASN A 7 -19.83 10.12 41.37
C ASN A 7 -19.63 10.36 39.86
N ALA A 8 -18.65 11.18 39.50
CA ALA A 8 -18.21 11.45 38.13
C ALA A 8 -17.51 10.25 37.44
N HIS A 9 -17.48 9.06 38.07
CA HIS A 9 -16.92 7.84 37.47
C HIS A 9 -17.95 6.93 36.79
N THR A 10 -19.25 7.20 36.92
CA THR A 10 -20.31 6.42 36.24
C THR A 10 -21.09 7.26 35.23
N ILE A 11 -20.56 8.44 34.88
CA ILE A 11 -21.11 9.36 33.90
C ILE A 11 -20.01 9.61 32.85
N LEU A 12 -19.73 8.61 32.01
CA LEU A 12 -19.15 8.79 30.67
C LEU A 12 -19.24 7.50 29.81
N MET A 13 -20.37 6.80 29.80
CA MET A 13 -20.72 5.87 28.70
C MET A 13 -21.61 6.55 27.64
N LEU A 14 -21.53 7.89 27.55
CA LEU A 14 -22.26 8.72 26.61
C LEU A 14 -21.27 9.60 25.81
N ALA A 15 -20.49 8.95 24.94
CA ALA A 15 -19.77 9.52 23.78
C ALA A 15 -18.76 8.44 23.33
N SER A 16 -19.07 7.47 22.47
CA SER A 16 -19.29 7.70 21.05
C SER A 16 -19.71 6.37 20.41
N PHE A 17 -20.99 6.19 20.10
CA PHE A 17 -21.42 5.25 19.07
C PHE A 17 -21.59 6.07 17.79
N VAL A 18 -20.47 6.58 17.26
CA VAL A 18 -20.43 7.21 15.94
C VAL A 18 -19.94 6.13 14.99
N PHE A 19 -20.75 5.86 13.97
CA PHE A 19 -20.62 4.79 12.98
C PHE A 19 -19.18 4.57 12.50
N GLY A 20 -18.70 3.32 12.59
CA GLY A 20 -17.70 2.80 11.65
C GLY A 20 -16.25 2.64 12.13
N ALA A 21 -16.00 2.39 13.42
CA ALA A 21 -14.68 1.94 13.89
C ALA A 21 -14.77 0.68 14.75
N LEU A 22 -14.27 -0.44 14.22
CA LEU A 22 -13.97 -1.65 15.01
C LEU A 22 -12.55 -1.50 15.52
N VAL A 23 -12.31 -1.59 16.82
CA VAL A 23 -10.95 -1.57 17.39
C VAL A 23 -10.62 -2.99 17.83
N VAL A 24 -9.67 -3.63 17.16
CA VAL A 24 -9.11 -4.93 17.57
C VAL A 24 -7.61 -4.76 17.70
N GLY A 25 -7.07 -4.97 18.90
CA GLY A 25 -5.62 -4.99 19.13
C GLY A 25 -4.88 -3.69 18.79
N GLY A 26 -5.51 -2.51 18.93
CA GLY A 26 -4.86 -1.22 18.67
C GLY A 26 -4.84 -0.78 17.20
N VAL A 27 -5.47 -1.56 16.31
CA VAL A 27 -5.69 -1.15 14.91
C VAL A 27 -6.96 -0.31 14.83
N TRP A 28 -6.83 0.91 14.31
CA TRP A 28 -7.95 1.80 14.07
C TRP A 28 -8.47 1.58 12.66
N PHE A 29 -9.72 1.19 12.53
CA PHE A 29 -10.43 1.18 11.27
C PHE A 29 -11.27 2.45 11.21
N TRP A 30 -10.90 3.43 10.39
CA TRP A 30 -11.74 4.60 10.14
C TRP A 30 -12.19 4.60 8.68
N SER A 31 -13.50 4.57 8.44
CA SER A 31 -14.06 4.84 7.12
C SER A 31 -14.02 6.34 6.85
N VAL A 32 -13.09 6.80 6.01
CA VAL A 32 -13.12 8.17 5.48
C VAL A 32 -13.85 8.13 4.15
N ASN A 33 -15.01 8.80 4.11
CA ASN A 33 -15.80 9.20 2.94
C ASN A 33 -15.83 8.18 1.76
N SER A 34 -16.90 7.38 1.64
CA SER A 34 -17.40 6.68 0.42
C SER A 34 -16.41 5.97 -0.54
N SER A 35 -15.11 5.87 -0.25
CA SER A 35 -14.11 5.37 -1.20
C SER A 35 -13.00 4.52 -0.58
N GLY A 36 -12.97 4.27 0.75
CA GLY A 36 -12.01 3.31 1.30
C GLY A 36 -12.04 3.06 2.81
N ILE A 37 -11.22 2.09 3.23
CA ILE A 37 -10.82 1.80 4.61
C ILE A 37 -9.35 2.25 4.73
N VAL A 38 -9.04 3.08 5.73
CA VAL A 38 -7.65 3.47 6.02
C VAL A 38 -7.08 2.54 7.07
N PHE A 39 -5.90 1.98 6.78
CA PHE A 39 -5.04 1.31 7.74
C PHE A 39 -3.88 2.26 8.03
N ASP A 40 -3.90 2.92 9.18
CA ASP A 40 -2.82 3.81 9.61
C ASP A 40 -2.08 3.19 10.80
N GLY A 41 -0.76 3.11 10.68
CA GLY A 41 0.11 2.67 11.75
C GLY A 41 0.36 3.82 12.71
N VAL A 42 -0.43 3.91 13.78
CA VAL A 42 -0.18 4.89 14.87
C VAL A 42 1.16 4.61 15.58
N ASP A 43 1.70 3.41 15.40
CA ASP A 43 2.99 2.99 15.90
C ASP A 43 3.97 2.80 14.72
N THR A 44 4.94 3.72 14.58
CA THR A 44 5.95 3.69 13.50
C THR A 44 6.96 2.55 13.63
N SER A 45 6.82 1.70 14.64
CA SER A 45 7.72 0.58 14.92
C SER A 45 7.42 -0.68 14.10
N GLY A 46 6.25 -0.77 13.44
CA GLY A 46 5.81 -1.92 12.66
C GLY A 46 5.36 -1.60 11.22
N ASN A 47 5.01 -2.64 10.46
CA ASN A 47 4.47 -2.47 9.10
C ASN A 47 3.08 -1.83 9.13
N ILE A 48 2.79 -0.92 8.19
CA ILE A 48 1.47 -0.30 8.00
C ILE A 48 0.46 -1.36 7.54
N PHE A 49 0.89 -2.28 6.68
CA PHE A 49 0.07 -3.38 6.19
C PHE A 49 0.93 -4.61 5.86
N GLN A 50 0.46 -5.80 6.23
CA GLN A 50 1.16 -7.05 5.95
C GLN A 50 0.18 -8.17 5.61
N VAL A 51 0.46 -8.88 4.53
CA VAL A 51 -0.20 -10.14 4.15
C VAL A 51 0.82 -11.25 4.36
N ALA A 52 0.59 -12.09 5.37
CA ALA A 52 1.49 -13.16 5.75
C ALA A 52 0.73 -14.45 6.04
N SER A 53 1.42 -15.58 5.99
CA SER A 53 0.92 -16.85 6.50
C SER A 53 1.05 -16.94 8.02
N SER A 54 0.27 -17.81 8.64
CA SER A 54 0.43 -18.14 10.07
C SER A 54 1.75 -18.85 10.39
N THR A 55 2.50 -19.26 9.36
CA THR A 55 3.82 -19.90 9.49
C THR A 55 4.98 -18.91 9.34
N GLY A 56 4.68 -17.62 9.13
CA GLY A 56 5.69 -16.54 9.09
C GLY A 56 6.15 -16.13 7.68
N ASP A 57 5.60 -16.73 6.62
CA ASP A 57 5.92 -16.30 5.26
C ASP A 57 5.26 -14.95 5.00
N ASN A 58 6.03 -14.00 4.48
CA ASN A 58 5.50 -12.73 4.03
C ASN A 58 5.21 -12.77 2.53
N TYR A 59 4.00 -12.42 2.14
CA TYR A 59 3.60 -12.33 0.75
C TYR A 59 3.63 -10.89 0.24
N PHE A 60 3.20 -9.94 1.07
CA PHE A 60 3.14 -8.51 0.74
C PHE A 60 3.30 -7.66 2.00
N THR A 61 4.09 -6.59 1.93
CA THR A 61 4.28 -5.67 3.06
C THR A 61 4.34 -4.22 2.59
N VAL A 62 3.74 -3.34 3.38
CA VAL A 62 3.97 -1.90 3.36
C VAL A 62 4.62 -1.53 4.69
N THR A 63 5.86 -1.06 4.66
CA THR A 63 6.64 -0.71 5.86
C THR A 63 6.19 0.63 6.46
N ALA A 64 6.60 0.95 7.69
CA ALA A 64 6.34 2.25 8.33
C ALA A 64 6.85 3.45 7.51
N ASP A 65 7.94 3.28 6.76
CA ASP A 65 8.51 4.29 5.88
C ASP A 65 7.92 4.26 4.45
N GLY A 66 6.85 3.50 4.23
CA GLY A 66 6.05 3.53 3.01
C GLY A 66 6.57 2.68 1.84
N LYS A 67 7.63 1.89 2.04
CA LYS A 67 8.14 0.99 1.01
C LYS A 67 7.26 -0.25 0.87
N VAL A 68 7.19 -0.78 -0.35
CA VAL A 68 6.39 -1.95 -0.70
C VAL A 68 7.30 -3.13 -1.01
N GLY A 69 7.14 -4.20 -0.24
CA GLY A 69 7.83 -5.47 -0.46
C GLY A 69 6.88 -6.56 -0.98
N VAL A 70 7.27 -7.27 -2.04
CA VAL A 70 6.60 -8.50 -2.50
C VAL A 70 7.52 -9.68 -2.22
N ARG A 71 7.10 -10.56 -1.31
CA ARG A 71 7.97 -11.62 -0.74
C ARG A 71 9.28 -11.11 -0.10
N ASN A 72 9.33 -9.82 0.25
CA ASN A 72 10.46 -9.19 0.93
C ASN A 72 9.93 -8.41 2.14
N GLN A 73 10.42 -8.71 3.34
CA GLN A 73 10.02 -8.04 4.58
C GLN A 73 10.82 -6.76 4.86
N ALA A 74 11.98 -6.60 4.25
CA ALA A 74 12.87 -5.46 4.43
C ALA A 74 13.21 -4.86 3.06
N PRO A 75 12.22 -4.26 2.37
CA PRO A 75 12.45 -3.60 1.08
C PRO A 75 13.52 -2.51 1.24
N THR A 76 14.52 -2.53 0.35
CA THR A 76 15.62 -1.55 0.36
C THR A 76 15.37 -0.35 -0.54
N THR A 77 14.38 -0.47 -1.43
CA THR A 77 13.89 0.57 -2.35
C THR A 77 12.37 0.68 -2.25
N GLU A 78 11.76 1.66 -2.92
CA GLU A 78 10.32 1.94 -2.85
C GLU A 78 9.44 0.73 -3.21
N LEU A 79 9.83 -0.03 -4.24
CA LEU A 79 9.21 -1.29 -4.62
C LEU A 79 10.29 -2.37 -4.76
N ASP A 80 10.29 -3.33 -3.84
CA ASP A 80 11.28 -4.41 -3.78
C ASP A 80 10.57 -5.77 -3.92
N VAL A 81 10.83 -6.47 -5.04
CA VAL A 81 10.17 -7.74 -5.38
C VAL A 81 11.19 -8.86 -5.31
N TYR A 82 11.02 -9.78 -4.35
CA TYR A 82 11.83 -10.99 -4.28
C TYR A 82 11.24 -12.09 -5.17
N GLY A 83 11.35 -11.88 -6.49
CA GLY A 83 10.82 -12.80 -7.50
C GLY A 83 10.77 -12.20 -8.91
N MET A 84 10.18 -12.94 -9.85
CA MET A 84 10.00 -12.48 -11.23
C MET A 84 8.83 -11.49 -11.34
N ILE A 85 9.01 -10.43 -12.13
CA ILE A 85 7.94 -9.51 -12.51
C ILE A 85 7.53 -9.80 -13.96
N ARG A 86 6.24 -10.06 -14.17
CA ARG A 86 5.66 -10.22 -15.51
C ARG A 86 4.91 -8.95 -15.90
N THR A 87 5.41 -8.22 -16.89
CA THR A 87 4.70 -7.08 -17.48
C THR A 87 3.81 -7.57 -18.63
N TYR A 88 2.51 -7.23 -18.60
CA TYR A 88 1.57 -7.54 -19.67
C TYR A 88 0.72 -6.30 -19.96
N SER A 89 0.56 -5.94 -21.23
CA SER A 89 -0.30 -4.84 -21.68
C SER A 89 -1.28 -5.38 -22.70
N THR A 90 -2.57 -5.21 -22.45
CA THR A 90 -3.64 -5.64 -23.36
C THR A 90 -3.85 -4.66 -24.51
N GLU A 91 -3.53 -3.38 -24.29
CA GLU A 91 -3.66 -2.33 -25.30
C GLU A 91 -2.29 -1.71 -25.62
N PRO A 92 -2.03 -1.29 -26.88
CA PRO A 92 -0.90 -0.45 -27.21
C PRO A 92 -1.11 0.92 -26.56
N ARG A 93 -0.58 1.11 -25.34
CA ARG A 93 -0.49 2.45 -24.75
C ARG A 93 0.64 3.20 -25.43
N GLU A 94 0.34 4.35 -26.04
CA GLU A 94 1.38 5.23 -26.59
C GLU A 94 2.34 5.70 -25.49
N CYS A 95 3.62 5.76 -25.81
CA CYS A 95 4.59 6.35 -24.90
C CYS A 95 4.38 7.88 -24.90
N THR A 96 4.21 8.45 -23.72
CA THR A 96 4.01 9.89 -23.52
C THR A 96 4.79 10.30 -22.27
N THR A 97 5.02 11.60 -22.09
CA THR A 97 5.68 12.14 -20.90
C THR A 97 4.98 11.78 -19.59
N ALA A 98 3.68 11.48 -19.63
CA ALA A 98 2.92 11.03 -18.46
C ALA A 98 3.29 9.62 -17.97
N ILE A 99 3.97 8.83 -18.80
CA ILE A 99 4.43 7.47 -18.46
C ILE A 99 5.90 7.24 -18.83
N GLU A 100 6.68 8.31 -18.93
CA GLU A 100 8.12 8.20 -19.07
C GLU A 100 8.70 7.31 -17.96
N GLY A 101 9.65 6.44 -18.30
CA GLY A 101 10.22 5.44 -17.39
C GLY A 101 9.42 4.14 -17.25
N ALA A 102 8.20 4.06 -17.80
CA ALA A 102 7.43 2.82 -17.79
C ALA A 102 8.14 1.70 -18.56
N ILE A 103 8.05 0.46 -18.04
CA ILE A 103 8.56 -0.76 -18.69
C ILE A 103 7.37 -1.58 -19.19
N ARG A 104 7.46 -2.07 -20.42
CA ARG A 104 6.49 -3.02 -20.99
C ARG A 104 7.18 -4.16 -21.72
N TYR A 105 6.41 -5.20 -22.00
CA TYR A 105 6.81 -6.27 -22.91
C TYR A 105 6.09 -6.13 -24.25
N ASP A 106 6.83 -6.17 -25.34
CA ASP A 106 6.33 -6.30 -26.69
C ASP A 106 6.28 -7.78 -27.07
N ALA A 107 5.07 -8.33 -27.21
CA ALA A 107 4.86 -9.74 -27.51
C ALA A 107 5.19 -10.12 -28.95
N LEU A 108 5.14 -9.17 -29.90
CA LEU A 108 5.43 -9.42 -31.31
C LEU A 108 6.93 -9.63 -31.51
N TYR A 109 7.74 -8.71 -30.95
CA TYR A 109 9.19 -8.77 -31.07
C TYR A 109 9.89 -9.49 -29.92
N LYS A 110 9.14 -9.86 -28.87
CA LYS A 110 9.63 -10.53 -27.65
C LYS A 110 10.71 -9.74 -26.91
N LYS A 111 10.49 -8.43 -26.76
CA LYS A 111 11.46 -7.50 -26.16
C LYS A 111 10.83 -6.68 -25.05
N PHE A 112 11.64 -6.35 -24.04
CA PHE A 112 11.28 -5.32 -23.09
C PHE A 112 11.56 -3.94 -23.69
N LEU A 113 10.60 -3.03 -23.50
CA LEU A 113 10.66 -1.66 -23.94
C LEU A 113 10.54 -0.72 -22.75
N GLY A 114 11.26 0.40 -22.78
CA GLY A 114 11.13 1.53 -21.87
C GLY A 114 10.56 2.74 -22.61
N CYS A 115 9.67 3.48 -21.95
CA CYS A 115 9.14 4.73 -22.50
C CYS A 115 10.09 5.91 -22.18
N ASN A 116 10.52 6.65 -23.21
CA ASN A 116 11.36 7.85 -23.06
C ASN A 116 10.55 9.18 -23.10
N GLY A 117 9.24 9.11 -22.88
CA GLY A 117 8.32 10.25 -22.95
C GLY A 117 7.76 10.55 -24.35
N VAL A 118 8.28 9.93 -25.41
CA VAL A 118 7.81 10.14 -26.80
C VAL A 118 7.60 8.83 -27.54
N GLU A 119 8.49 7.85 -27.36
CA GLU A 119 8.44 6.56 -28.03
C GLU A 119 8.88 5.42 -27.11
N TRP A 120 8.44 4.20 -27.46
CA TRP A 120 8.91 2.98 -26.80
C TRP A 120 10.26 2.56 -27.37
N ARG A 121 11.31 2.57 -26.55
CA ARG A 121 12.67 2.15 -26.91
C ARG A 121 12.96 0.77 -26.37
N ARG A 122 13.74 -0.04 -27.09
CA ARG A 122 14.21 -1.33 -26.57
C ARG A 122 15.19 -1.12 -25.43
N LEU A 123 15.12 -2.01 -24.43
CA LEU A 123 16.03 -2.01 -23.28
C LEU A 123 17.20 -2.99 -23.45
N ASP A 124 17.35 -3.61 -24.63
CA ASP A 124 18.40 -4.58 -24.92
C ASP A 124 19.67 -3.96 -25.52
N GLY A 125 19.76 -2.62 -25.56
CA GLY A 125 20.90 -1.89 -26.09
C GLY A 125 21.02 -1.93 -27.62
N THR A 126 20.03 -2.49 -28.32
CA THR A 126 19.99 -2.41 -29.79
C THR A 126 19.48 -1.03 -30.23
N PRO A 127 20.16 -0.35 -31.18
CA PRO A 127 19.76 0.97 -31.67
C PRO A 127 18.31 1.05 -32.19
#